data_AF-A0A554MFR4-F1
#
_entry.id   AF-A0A554MFR4-F1
#
_cell.length_a   1.000
_cell.length_b   1.000
_cell.length_c   1.000
_cell.angle_alpha   90.00
_cell.angle_beta   90.00
_cell.angle_gamma   90.00
#
_symmetry.space_group_name_H-M   'P 1'
#
loop_
_entity.id
_entity.type
_entity.pdbx_description
1 polymer ?
#
loop_
_entity_poly.entity_id
_entity_poly.type
_entity_poly.pdbx_seq_one_letter_code
_entity_poly.pdbx_strand_id
1 'polypeptide(L)'
;MAGTTVIGTFPITLEGSLKTSELVKQGKEWFDDWITDGRFPIKEHAPLDRTIELLEFDHDPSNNQILEELLRRGLERPTYEHALYFGIKHPEEQRKRPIIFLHEPVRGKGGSLYVLVLREEAGHRGLYLYGFETSWNRGCAFAGVRKQL
;
A
#
# COMPACT_ATOMS: atom_id res chain seq x y z
N MET A 1 22.66 -7.29 -10.76
CA MET A 1 21.58 -7.07 -9.77
C MET A 1 20.65 -6.06 -10.38
N ALA A 2 19.35 -6.29 -10.30
CA ALA A 2 18.39 -5.38 -10.89
C ALA A 2 18.33 -4.07 -10.07
N GLY A 3 18.20 -2.94 -10.74
CA GLY A 3 18.27 -1.62 -10.11
C GLY A 3 17.00 -1.31 -9.33
N THR A 4 17.16 -0.88 -8.08
CA THR A 4 16.06 -0.39 -7.24
C THR A 4 16.48 0.91 -6.56
N THR A 5 15.62 1.92 -6.63
CA THR A 5 15.85 3.25 -6.06
C THR A 5 14.75 3.62 -5.08
N VAL A 6 15.09 4.29 -3.97
CA VAL A 6 14.10 4.94 -3.10
C VAL A 6 13.72 6.26 -3.74
N ILE A 7 12.44 6.43 -4.07
CA ILE A 7 11.92 7.64 -4.73
C ILE A 7 11.22 8.60 -3.76
N GLY A 8 11.04 8.19 -2.50
CA GLY A 8 10.49 9.05 -1.45
C GLY A 8 10.41 8.37 -0.09
N THR A 9 10.39 9.18 0.95
CA THR A 9 10.22 8.77 2.36
C THR A 9 9.11 9.60 2.98
N PHE A 10 8.15 8.95 3.62
CA PHE A 10 6.89 9.58 4.00
C PHE A 10 6.48 9.18 5.42
N PRO A 11 6.55 10.11 6.40
CA PRO A 11 6.12 9.81 7.76
C PRO A 11 4.60 9.71 7.82
N ILE A 12 4.09 8.67 8.48
CA ILE A 12 2.67 8.45 8.76
C ILE A 12 2.48 8.06 10.23
N THR A 13 1.28 8.30 10.75
CA THR A 13 0.87 7.88 12.08
C THR A 13 -0.37 7.01 11.90
N LEU A 14 -0.31 5.78 12.40
CA LEU A 14 -1.47 4.87 12.41
C LEU A 14 -2.19 5.09 13.74
N GLU A 15 -3.36 5.72 13.74
CA GLU A 15 -4.07 6.06 14.98
C GLU A 15 -4.69 4.84 15.68
N GLY A 16 -4.85 3.72 14.98
CA GLY A 16 -5.31 2.43 15.52
C GLY A 16 -6.76 2.39 16.04
N SER A 17 -7.45 3.53 16.17
CA SER A 17 -8.81 3.62 16.70
C SER A 17 -9.92 3.55 15.64
N LEU A 18 -9.57 3.80 14.38
CA LEU A 18 -10.51 3.86 13.26
C LEU A 18 -10.61 2.53 12.52
N LYS A 19 -11.81 2.22 12.04
CA LYS A 19 -12.05 1.06 11.18
C LYS A 19 -11.72 1.38 9.72
N THR A 20 -11.55 0.34 8.92
CA THR A 20 -11.31 0.46 7.47
C THR A 20 -12.39 1.30 6.79
N SER A 21 -13.66 1.04 7.09
CA SER A 21 -14.82 1.73 6.51
C SER A 21 -14.86 3.23 6.84
N GLU A 22 -14.22 3.65 7.93
CA GLU A 22 -14.06 5.05 8.31
C GLU A 22 -12.89 5.68 7.57
N LEU A 23 -11.74 4.98 7.50
CA LEU A 23 -10.54 5.48 6.84
C LEU A 23 -10.70 5.65 5.31
N VAL A 24 -11.39 4.72 4.64
CA VAL A 24 -11.61 4.84 3.18
C VAL A 24 -12.39 6.10 2.80
N LYS A 25 -13.25 6.60 3.69
CA LYS A 25 -14.06 7.82 3.47
C LYS A 25 -13.27 9.10 3.69
N GLN A 26 -12.18 9.06 4.46
CA GLN A 26 -11.41 10.27 4.82
C GLN A 26 -10.41 10.68 3.75
N GLY A 27 -9.94 9.75 2.92
CA GLY A 27 -8.79 10.00 2.04
C GLY A 27 -9.03 9.84 0.54
N LYS A 28 -10.24 9.47 0.10
CA LYS A 28 -10.48 9.01 -1.26
C LYS A 28 -11.75 9.56 -1.87
N GLU A 29 -11.69 9.80 -3.18
CA GLU A 29 -12.87 10.17 -3.99
C GLU A 29 -13.56 8.91 -4.52
N TRP A 30 -12.83 7.81 -4.65
CA TRP A 30 -13.36 6.51 -5.02
C TRP A 30 -12.66 5.38 -4.24
N PHE A 31 -13.39 4.32 -3.90
CA PHE A 31 -12.80 3.11 -3.34
C PHE A 31 -13.64 1.90 -3.75
N ASP A 32 -13.00 0.73 -3.84
CA ASP A 32 -13.69 -0.52 -4.12
C ASP A 32 -14.60 -0.93 -2.95
N ASP A 33 -15.87 -1.23 -3.24
CA ASP A 33 -16.89 -1.62 -2.24
C ASP A 33 -16.52 -2.90 -1.46
N TRP A 34 -15.54 -3.68 -1.94
CA TRP A 34 -15.01 -4.84 -1.24
C TRP A 34 -14.01 -4.48 -0.15
N ILE A 35 -13.62 -3.22 -0.02
CA ILE A 35 -12.74 -2.73 1.05
C ILE A 35 -13.60 -2.44 2.28
N THR A 36 -13.90 -3.50 3.04
CA THR A 36 -14.77 -3.46 4.22
C THR A 36 -14.06 -3.92 5.48
N ASP A 37 -14.61 -3.59 6.65
CA ASP A 37 -14.09 -3.99 7.96
C ASP A 37 -13.94 -5.50 8.11
N GLY A 38 -14.85 -6.29 7.50
CA GLY A 38 -14.80 -7.75 7.56
C GLY A 38 -13.70 -8.38 6.71
N ARG A 39 -13.22 -7.66 5.68
CA ARG A 39 -12.18 -8.14 4.75
C ARG A 39 -10.80 -7.60 5.10
N PHE A 40 -10.75 -6.36 5.57
CA PHE A 40 -9.53 -5.67 5.97
C PHE A 40 -9.68 -5.19 7.43
N PRO A 41 -9.65 -6.10 8.41
CA PRO A 41 -9.95 -5.76 9.80
C PRO A 41 -8.77 -5.06 10.48
N ILE A 42 -8.89 -3.76 10.73
CA ILE A 42 -7.94 -3.05 11.60
C ILE A 42 -8.20 -3.45 13.05
N LYS A 43 -7.14 -3.86 13.74
CA LYS A 43 -7.18 -4.17 15.17
C LYS A 43 -6.88 -2.90 15.96
N GLU A 44 -7.61 -2.70 17.04
CA GLU A 44 -7.37 -1.57 17.93
C GLU A 44 -5.94 -1.62 18.51
N HIS A 45 -5.23 -0.51 18.43
CA HIS A 45 -3.92 -0.33 19.03
C HIS A 45 -3.65 1.13 19.37
N ALA A 46 -2.68 1.39 20.26
CA ALA A 46 -2.20 2.75 20.51
C ALA A 46 -1.53 3.34 19.27
N PRO A 47 -1.53 4.66 19.04
CA PRO A 47 -0.95 5.25 17.84
C PRO A 47 0.50 4.82 17.56
N LEU A 48 0.81 4.57 16.29
CA LEU A 48 2.11 4.07 15.84
C LEU A 48 2.69 4.95 14.74
N ASP A 49 3.84 5.57 15.01
CA ASP A 49 4.59 6.31 14.00
C ASP A 49 5.40 5.35 13.11
N ARG A 50 5.28 5.57 11.79
CA ARG A 50 5.91 4.76 10.75
C ARG A 50 6.42 5.66 9.65
N THR A 51 7.42 5.18 8.91
CA THR A 51 7.85 5.80 7.66
C THR A 51 7.61 4.85 6.51
N ILE A 52 6.92 5.33 5.47
CA ILE A 52 6.78 4.60 4.20
C ILE A 52 7.92 5.00 3.28
N GLU A 53 8.66 4.02 2.79
CA GLU A 53 9.62 4.20 1.70
C GLU A 53 8.98 3.69 0.41
N LEU A 54 8.98 4.54 -0.62
CA LEU A 54 8.54 4.14 -1.96
C LEU A 54 9.73 3.72 -2.78
N LEU A 55 9.68 2.51 -3.32
CA LEU A 55 10.69 1.92 -4.18
C LEU A 55 10.23 1.93 -5.63
N GLU A 56 11.16 2.19 -6.53
CA GLU A 56 11.01 1.99 -7.98
C GLU A 56 11.99 0.91 -8.43
N PHE A 57 11.57 0.07 -9.37
CA PHE A 57 12.39 -0.95 -10.01
C PHE A 57 12.66 -0.56 -11.46
N ASP A 58 13.85 -0.84 -11.96
CA ASP A 58 14.22 -0.62 -13.37
C ASP A 58 13.64 -1.68 -14.34
N HIS A 59 13.00 -2.71 -13.79
CA HIS A 59 12.39 -3.85 -14.46
C HIS A 59 11.03 -4.17 -13.83
N ASP A 60 10.23 -4.99 -14.50
CA ASP A 60 8.94 -5.45 -13.98
C ASP A 60 9.20 -6.51 -12.90
N PRO A 61 8.98 -6.21 -11.59
CA PRO A 61 9.38 -7.12 -10.53
C PRO A 61 8.25 -8.09 -10.19
N SER A 62 8.62 -9.31 -9.80
CA SER A 62 7.73 -10.27 -9.16
C SER A 62 7.50 -9.94 -7.68
N ASN A 63 6.46 -10.53 -7.07
CA ASN A 63 6.22 -10.41 -5.63
C ASN A 63 7.45 -10.78 -4.79
N ASN A 64 8.13 -11.86 -5.16
CA ASN A 64 9.31 -12.33 -4.42
C ASN A 64 10.44 -11.30 -4.49
N GLN A 65 10.70 -10.73 -5.66
CA GLN A 65 11.73 -9.69 -5.81
C GLN A 65 11.41 -8.44 -5.00
N ILE A 66 10.13 -8.04 -4.96
CA ILE A 66 9.70 -6.91 -4.12
C ILE A 66 9.95 -7.22 -2.64
N LEU A 67 9.49 -8.36 -2.15
CA LEU A 67 9.62 -8.74 -0.74
C LEU A 67 11.08 -8.97 -0.32
N GLU A 68 11.90 -9.58 -1.18
CA GLU A 68 13.34 -9.75 -0.98
C GLU A 68 14.05 -8.40 -0.90
N GLU A 69 13.68 -7.44 -1.75
CA GLU A 69 14.24 -6.11 -1.74
C GLU A 69 13.84 -5.30 -0.50
N LEU A 70 12.59 -5.43 -0.03
CA LEU A 70 12.17 -4.87 1.26
C LEU A 70 13.03 -5.42 2.39
N LEU A 71 13.18 -6.75 2.46
CA LEU A 71 13.98 -7.43 3.46
C LEU A 71 15.44 -6.97 3.42
N ARG A 72 16.04 -6.90 2.21
CA ARG A 72 17.43 -6.47 2.00
C ARG A 72 17.68 -5.04 2.51
N ARG A 73 16.67 -4.17 2.46
CA ARG A 73 16.72 -2.78 2.96
C ARG A 73 16.37 -2.65 4.45
N GLY A 74 16.03 -3.76 5.12
CA GLY A 74 15.51 -3.73 6.48
C GLY A 74 14.14 -3.06 6.59
N LEU A 75 13.35 -3.10 5.52
CA LEU A 75 11.98 -2.63 5.47
C LEU A 75 11.02 -3.79 5.74
N GLU A 76 9.96 -3.50 6.46
CA GLU A 76 8.87 -4.42 6.70
C GLU A 76 7.88 -4.41 5.54
N ARG A 77 7.25 -5.56 5.32
CA ARG A 77 6.10 -5.68 4.43
C ARG A 77 4.97 -4.79 4.95
N PRO A 78 4.32 -3.97 4.10
CA PRO A 78 3.22 -3.13 4.55
C PRO A 78 2.01 -3.95 5.00
N THR A 79 1.09 -3.27 5.69
CA THR A 79 -0.27 -3.75 5.97
C THR A 79 -1.28 -2.92 5.16
N TYR A 80 -2.52 -3.37 5.05
CA TYR A 80 -3.58 -2.54 4.47
C TYR A 80 -3.82 -1.24 5.24
N GLU A 81 -3.59 -1.22 6.55
CA GLU A 81 -3.68 -0.01 7.37
C GLU A 81 -2.65 1.05 6.94
N HIS A 82 -1.42 0.65 6.63
CA HIS A 82 -0.42 1.55 6.07
C HIS A 82 -0.91 2.21 4.78
N ALA A 83 -1.56 1.46 3.88
CA ALA A 83 -2.10 1.99 2.63
C ALA A 83 -3.20 3.04 2.86
N LEU A 84 -4.10 2.76 3.82
CA LEU A 84 -5.21 3.65 4.19
C LEU A 84 -4.70 4.98 4.74
N TYR A 85 -3.84 4.94 5.77
CA TYR A 85 -3.28 6.16 6.37
C TYR A 85 -2.34 6.91 5.43
N PHE A 86 -1.52 6.20 4.65
CA PHE A 86 -0.68 6.85 3.64
C PHE A 86 -1.52 7.62 2.63
N GLY A 87 -2.60 7.02 2.13
CA GLY A 87 -3.48 7.66 1.18
C GLY A 87 -4.23 8.86 1.76
N ILE A 88 -4.45 8.93 3.08
CA ILE A 88 -5.04 10.10 3.75
C ILE A 88 -3.99 11.21 3.90
N LYS A 89 -2.78 10.87 4.37
CA LYS A 89 -1.75 11.85 4.73
C LYS A 89 -0.97 12.38 3.54
N HIS A 90 -0.75 11.56 2.52
CA HIS A 90 0.05 11.88 1.33
C HIS A 90 -0.77 11.65 0.03
N PRO A 91 -1.94 12.29 -0.12
CA PRO A 91 -2.90 11.95 -1.17
C PRO A 91 -2.44 12.34 -2.59
N GLU A 92 -1.46 13.22 -2.71
CA GLU A 92 -0.94 13.66 -4.01
C GLU A 92 0.09 12.68 -4.60
N GLU A 93 0.65 11.76 -3.78
CA GLU A 93 1.63 10.79 -4.27
C GLU A 93 1.01 9.78 -5.23
N GLN A 94 -0.24 9.37 -4.98
CA GLN A 94 -0.96 8.44 -5.87
C GLN A 94 -1.37 9.05 -7.21
N ARG A 95 -1.25 10.38 -7.38
CA ARG A 95 -1.44 11.04 -8.68
C ARG A 95 -0.21 10.93 -9.58
N LYS A 96 0.98 10.78 -8.99
CA LYS A 96 2.23 10.70 -9.75
C LYS A 96 2.38 9.35 -10.45
N ARG A 97 1.92 8.28 -9.81
CA ARG A 97 1.96 6.89 -10.28
C ARG A 97 1.15 5.97 -9.35
N PRO A 98 0.76 4.77 -9.81
CA PRO A 98 0.21 3.76 -8.92
C PRO A 98 1.20 3.36 -7.82
N ILE A 99 0.71 3.23 -6.59
CA ILE A 99 1.46 2.82 -5.42
C ILE A 99 0.90 1.51 -4.90
N ILE A 100 1.73 0.47 -4.95
CA ILE A 100 1.39 -0.89 -4.54
C ILE A 100 1.78 -1.07 -3.07
N PHE A 101 0.79 -1.37 -2.23
CA PHE A 101 1.03 -1.85 -0.86
C PHE A 101 0.95 -3.36 -0.87
N LEU A 102 2.09 -4.02 -1.09
CA LEU A 102 2.17 -5.49 -1.18
C LEU A 102 2.05 -6.15 0.21
N HIS A 103 0.91 -5.95 0.88
CA HIS A 103 0.59 -6.55 2.18
C HIS A 103 0.23 -8.04 2.04
N GLU A 104 0.04 -8.73 3.16
CA GLU A 104 -0.47 -10.11 3.15
C GLU A 104 -1.82 -10.16 2.42
N PRO A 105 -1.96 -10.90 1.30
CA PRO A 105 -3.11 -10.75 0.43
C PRO A 105 -4.41 -11.21 1.10
N VAL A 106 -5.49 -10.50 0.81
CA VAL A 106 -6.82 -10.84 1.28
C VAL A 106 -7.55 -11.65 0.21
N ARG A 107 -8.17 -12.76 0.62
CA ARG A 107 -8.93 -13.62 -0.29
C ARG A 107 -10.25 -12.98 -0.69
N GLY A 108 -10.43 -12.73 -1.98
CA GLY A 108 -11.68 -12.25 -2.58
C GLY A 108 -12.59 -13.36 -3.10
N LYS A 109 -13.61 -12.96 -3.86
CA LYS A 109 -14.57 -13.89 -4.48
C LYS A 109 -13.83 -14.80 -5.47
N GLY A 110 -14.23 -16.07 -5.55
CA GLY A 110 -13.64 -17.01 -6.51
C GLY A 110 -12.22 -17.47 -6.16
N GLY A 111 -11.68 -17.06 -5.00
CA GLY A 111 -10.37 -17.49 -4.51
C GLY A 111 -9.19 -16.62 -4.93
N SER A 112 -9.41 -15.57 -5.71
CA SER A 112 -8.37 -14.58 -6.03
C SER A 112 -7.81 -13.91 -4.77
N LEU A 113 -6.52 -13.62 -4.80
CA LEU A 113 -5.79 -12.93 -3.75
C LEU A 113 -5.62 -11.47 -4.14
N TYR A 114 -5.92 -10.54 -3.24
CA TYR A 114 -5.90 -9.11 -3.52
C TYR A 114 -5.01 -8.33 -2.56
N VAL A 115 -4.42 -7.26 -3.07
CA VAL A 115 -3.71 -6.23 -2.32
C VAL A 115 -4.26 -4.85 -2.63
N LEU A 116 -4.03 -3.90 -1.72
CA LEU A 116 -4.43 -2.51 -1.88
C LEU A 116 -3.48 -1.72 -2.79
N VAL A 117 -4.06 -0.99 -3.73
CA VAL A 117 -3.35 -0.11 -4.66
C VAL A 117 -3.96 1.29 -4.59
N LEU A 118 -3.10 2.29 -4.39
CA LEU A 118 -3.47 3.69 -4.55
C LEU A 118 -3.13 4.12 -5.98
N ARG A 119 -4.07 4.72 -6.69
CA ARG A 119 -3.80 5.32 -8.00
C ARG A 119 -4.78 6.44 -8.30
N GLU A 120 -4.44 7.23 -9.30
CA GLU A 120 -5.40 8.10 -9.96
C GLU A 120 -6.06 7.36 -11.13
N GLU A 121 -7.35 7.62 -11.31
CA GLU A 121 -8.11 7.26 -12.49
C GLU A 121 -9.08 8.37 -12.83
N ALA A 122 -9.02 8.85 -14.08
CA ALA A 122 -9.87 9.93 -14.58
C ALA A 122 -9.86 11.19 -13.69
N GLY A 123 -8.72 11.57 -13.11
CA GLY A 123 -8.58 12.71 -12.21
C GLY A 123 -8.95 12.42 -10.75
N HIS A 124 -9.51 11.25 -10.44
CA HIS A 124 -9.95 10.88 -9.11
C HIS A 124 -8.93 10.05 -8.34
N ARG A 125 -8.76 10.38 -7.06
CA ARG A 125 -7.91 9.61 -6.14
C ARG A 125 -8.66 8.38 -5.65
N GLY A 126 -8.26 7.22 -6.16
CA GLY A 126 -8.90 5.95 -5.85
C GLY A 126 -8.06 5.00 -4.98
N LEU A 127 -8.76 4.08 -4.31
CA LEU A 127 -8.21 2.93 -3.60
C LEU A 127 -8.79 1.65 -4.20
N TYR A 128 -7.93 0.79 -4.75
CA TYR A 128 -8.32 -0.34 -5.58
C TYR A 128 -7.83 -1.66 -5.01
N LEU A 129 -8.51 -2.74 -5.43
CA LEU A 129 -8.04 -4.11 -5.27
C LEU A 129 -7.36 -4.57 -6.55
N TYR A 130 -6.09 -4.95 -6.46
CA TYR A 130 -5.37 -5.59 -7.57
C TYR A 130 -5.02 -7.02 -7.20
N GLY A 131 -5.01 -7.90 -8.19
CA GLY A 131 -4.61 -9.28 -8.01
C GLY A 131 -3.20 -9.37 -7.43
N PHE A 132 -2.93 -10.38 -6.63
CA PHE A 132 -1.59 -10.74 -6.22
C PHE A 132 -0.87 -11.38 -7.42
N GLU A 133 -0.47 -10.52 -8.36
CA GLU A 133 0.02 -10.89 -9.69
C GLU A 133 1.36 -11.63 -9.64
N THR A 134 1.72 -12.29 -10.74
CA THR A 134 3.06 -12.89 -10.87
C THR A 134 4.15 -11.85 -11.18
N SER A 135 3.77 -10.69 -11.72
CA SER A 135 4.65 -9.59 -12.10
C SER A 135 3.92 -8.25 -12.05
N TRP A 136 4.63 -7.17 -11.73
CA TRP A 136 4.12 -5.81 -11.66
C TRP A 136 4.79 -4.90 -12.68
N ASN A 137 4.05 -3.89 -13.16
CA ASN A 137 4.63 -2.89 -14.05
C ASN A 137 5.68 -2.05 -13.30
N ARG A 138 6.87 -1.88 -13.90
CA ARG A 138 7.98 -1.07 -13.34
C ARG A 138 7.65 0.41 -13.11
N GLY A 139 6.62 0.94 -13.80
CA GLY A 139 6.12 2.29 -13.61
C GLY A 139 5.34 2.48 -12.29
N CYS A 140 5.09 1.42 -11.54
CA CYS A 140 4.53 1.49 -10.19
C CYS A 140 5.60 1.83 -9.14
N ALA A 141 5.16 2.43 -8.04
CA ALA A 141 5.92 2.48 -6.80
C ALA A 141 5.52 1.35 -5.86
N PHE A 142 6.45 0.85 -5.06
CA PHE A 142 6.22 -0.23 -4.09
C PHE A 142 6.52 0.26 -2.68
N ALA A 143 5.54 0.12 -1.78
CA ALA A 143 5.65 0.60 -0.41
C ALA A 143 6.37 -0.41 0.48
N GLY A 144 7.41 0.06 1.18
CA GLY A 144 8.04 -0.60 2.32
C GLY A 144 7.88 0.21 3.60
N VAL A 145 7.87 -0.46 4.76
CA VAL A 145 7.67 0.22 6.05
C VAL A 145 8.96 0.21 6.85
N ARG A 146 9.38 1.39 7.31
CA ARG A 146 10.42 1.54 8.34
C ARG A 146 9.76 1.87 9.68
N LYS A 147 10.09 1.08 10.71
CA LYS A 147 9.76 1.40 12.10
C LYS A 147 10.57 2.61 12.54
N GLN A 148 9.91 3.58 13.16
CA GLN A 148 10.60 4.60 13.94
C GLN A 148 10.94 3.98 15.31
N LEU A 149 12.20 4.11 15.70
CA LEU A 149 12.71 3.72 17.02
C LEU A 149 12.28 4.73 18.07
#